data_AF-A0A4S2RFT0-F1
#
_entry.id   AF-A0A4S2RFT0-F1
#
_cell.length_a   1.000
_cell.length_b   1.000
_cell.length_c   1.000
_cell.angle_alpha   90.00
_cell.angle_beta   90.00
_cell.angle_gamma   90.00
#
_symmetry.space_group_name_H-M   'P 1'
#
loop_
_entity.id
_entity.type
_entity.pdbx_description
1 polymer ?
#
loop_
_entity_poly.entity_id
_entity_poly.type
_entity_poly.pdbx_seq_one_letter_code
_entity_poly.pdbx_strand_id
1 'polypeptide(L)'
;MSINVTRIRRQALVTTWSCTGLISFGIAWALGLQASWWQRALIALPLAVLAVLDARGAGPVMDARIALTRLIADIGWMQIPLAVAGGAWLAGLTPDVGTRLVLAAVLATVAGLFHLAPSAPAPAGGNS
;
A
#
# COMPACT_ATOMS: atom_id res chain seq x y z
N MET A 1 20.56 -23.81 4.60
CA MET A 1 20.25 -22.72 3.64
C MET A 1 18.75 -22.51 3.37
N SER A 2 17.84 -23.41 3.79
CA SER A 2 16.39 -23.36 3.52
C SER A 2 15.56 -22.38 4.38
N ILE A 3 16.03 -22.06 5.59
CA ILE A 3 15.30 -21.19 6.54
C ILE A 3 15.20 -19.75 6.02
N ASN A 4 16.26 -19.23 5.39
CA ASN A 4 16.28 -17.87 4.85
C ASN A 4 15.31 -17.70 3.69
N VAL A 5 15.24 -18.66 2.77
CA VAL A 5 14.33 -18.62 1.62
C VAL A 5 12.87 -18.59 2.05
N THR A 6 12.51 -19.39 3.06
CA THR A 6 11.14 -19.46 3.59
C THR A 6 10.74 -18.15 4.28
N ARG A 7 11.66 -17.54 5.05
CA ARG A 7 11.42 -16.23 5.69
C ARG A 7 11.26 -15.11 4.68
N ILE A 8 12.15 -15.04 3.68
CA ILE A 8 12.10 -14.03 2.61
C ILE A 8 10.78 -14.16 1.82
N ARG A 9 10.36 -15.38 1.48
CA ARG A 9 9.10 -15.62 0.76
C ARG A 9 7.88 -15.16 1.57
N ARG A 10 7.84 -15.48 2.88
CA ARG A 10 6.77 -15.02 3.76
C ARG A 10 6.75 -13.51 3.91
N GLN A 11 7.91 -12.89 4.09
CA GLN A 11 8.03 -11.44 4.18
C GLN A 11 7.53 -10.77 2.91
N ALA A 12 7.95 -11.24 1.73
CA ALA A 12 7.47 -10.71 0.45
C ALA A 12 5.95 -10.83 0.33
N LEU A 13 5.37 -11.98 0.67
CA LEU A 13 3.93 -12.20 0.63
C LEU A 13 3.19 -11.22 1.56
N VAL A 14 3.64 -11.12 2.82
CA VAL A 14 3.02 -10.22 3.81
C VAL A 14 3.11 -8.77 3.33
N THR A 15 4.27 -8.33 2.85
CA THR A 15 4.47 -6.96 2.38
C THR A 15 3.57 -6.65 1.18
N THR A 16 3.53 -7.53 0.16
CA THR A 16 2.73 -7.28 -1.05
C THR A 16 1.24 -7.17 -0.72
N TRP A 17 0.69 -8.11 0.06
CA TRP A 17 -0.73 -8.08 0.41
C TRP A 17 -1.08 -6.94 1.37
N SER A 18 -0.16 -6.56 2.26
CA SER A 18 -0.34 -5.40 3.14
C SER A 18 -0.35 -4.09 2.35
N CYS A 19 0.61 -3.90 1.44
CA CYS A 19 0.63 -2.72 0.55
C CYS A 19 -0.62 -2.67 -0.32
N THR A 20 -1.01 -3.80 -0.91
CA THR A 20 -2.25 -3.91 -1.70
C THR A 20 -3.47 -3.49 -0.89
N GLY A 21 -3.60 -3.99 0.33
CA GLY A 21 -4.71 -3.64 1.21
C GLY A 21 -4.72 -2.16 1.51
N LEU A 22 -3.60 -1.59 1.95
CA LEU A 22 -3.49 -0.16 2.24
C LEU A 22 -3.85 0.71 1.04
N ILE A 23 -3.37 0.37 -0.16
CA ILE A 23 -3.70 1.10 -1.39
C ILE A 23 -5.20 0.97 -1.71
N SER A 24 -5.78 -0.24 -1.58
CA SER A 24 -7.21 -0.48 -1.80
C SER A 24 -8.08 0.33 -0.84
N PHE A 25 -7.69 0.42 0.43
CA PHE A 25 -8.35 1.27 1.42
C PHE A 25 -8.14 2.76 1.12
N GLY A 26 -6.98 3.15 0.59
CA GLY A 26 -6.72 4.52 0.13
C GLY A 26 -7.62 4.92 -1.03
N ILE A 27 -7.85 4.01 -1.97
CA ILE A 27 -8.82 4.21 -3.05
C ILE A 27 -10.22 4.33 -2.47
N ALA A 28 -10.60 3.48 -1.51
CA ALA A 28 -11.90 3.57 -0.86
C ALA A 28 -12.12 4.91 -0.13
N TRP A 29 -11.06 5.42 0.50
CA TRP A 29 -11.04 6.75 1.11
C TRP A 29 -11.21 7.86 0.08
N ALA A 30 -10.50 7.78 -1.04
CA ALA A 30 -10.58 8.76 -2.14
C ALA A 30 -11.97 8.77 -2.81
N LEU A 31 -12.61 7.60 -2.93
CA LEU A 31 -13.99 7.45 -3.38
C LEU A 31 -15.02 7.93 -2.35
N GLY A 32 -14.58 8.29 -1.16
CA GLY A 32 -15.38 8.91 -0.14
C GLY A 32 -16.20 7.95 0.72
N LEU A 33 -15.89 6.66 0.71
CA LEU A 33 -16.60 5.65 1.51
C LEU A 33 -16.53 5.99 3.01
N GLN A 34 -17.60 5.68 3.74
CA GLN A 34 -17.80 6.04 5.15
C GLN A 34 -17.02 5.15 6.14
N ALA A 35 -16.11 4.29 5.65
CA ALA A 35 -15.33 3.38 6.48
C ALA A 35 -16.17 2.55 7.47
N SER A 36 -17.42 2.22 7.10
CA SER A 36 -18.25 1.36 7.93
C SER A 36 -17.63 -0.05 8.03
N TRP A 37 -17.91 -0.76 9.11
CA TRP A 37 -17.30 -2.08 9.36
C TRP A 37 -17.55 -3.07 8.21
N TRP A 38 -18.73 -3.01 7.56
CA TRP A 38 -19.07 -3.87 6.44
C TRP A 38 -18.31 -3.48 5.15
N GLN A 39 -18.09 -2.18 4.89
CA GLN A 39 -17.24 -1.73 3.77
C GLN A 39 -15.79 -2.17 3.95
N ARG A 40 -15.28 -2.10 5.19
CA ARG A 40 -13.95 -2.63 5.52
C ARG A 40 -13.89 -4.13 5.28
N ALA A 41 -14.91 -4.87 5.71
CA ALA A 41 -14.98 -6.31 5.51
C ALA A 41 -15.03 -6.70 4.03
N LEU A 42 -15.79 -5.96 3.20
CA LEU A 42 -15.88 -6.21 1.75
C LEU A 42 -14.54 -6.04 1.02
N ILE A 43 -13.64 -5.21 1.52
CA ILE A 43 -12.29 -5.04 0.95
C ILE A 43 -11.31 -6.01 1.62
N ALA A 44 -11.36 -6.16 2.94
CA ALA A 44 -10.41 -6.95 3.71
C ALA A 44 -10.56 -8.46 3.48
N LEU A 45 -11.79 -8.99 3.40
CA LEU A 45 -12.03 -10.42 3.28
C LEU A 45 -11.51 -11.00 1.95
N PRO A 46 -11.81 -10.41 0.77
CA PRO A 46 -11.24 -10.89 -0.49
C PRO A 46 -9.71 -10.88 -0.47
N LEU A 47 -9.10 -9.83 0.07
CA LEU A 47 -7.64 -9.74 0.19
C LEU A 47 -7.06 -10.81 1.11
N ALA A 48 -7.72 -11.08 2.25
CA ALA A 48 -7.31 -12.16 3.14
C ALA A 48 -7.42 -13.54 2.47
N VAL A 49 -8.50 -13.79 1.71
CA VAL A 49 -8.69 -15.03 0.95
C VAL A 49 -7.59 -15.18 -0.11
N LEU A 50 -7.29 -14.12 -0.87
CA LEU A 50 -6.23 -14.14 -1.87
C LEU A 50 -4.85 -14.37 -1.22
N ALA A 51 -4.55 -13.73 -0.10
CA ALA A 51 -3.31 -13.94 0.64
C ALA A 51 -3.16 -15.39 1.12
N VAL A 52 -4.25 -16.01 1.59
CA VAL A 52 -4.27 -17.43 2.00
C VAL A 52 -4.05 -18.36 0.80
N LEU A 53 -4.71 -18.10 -0.34
CA LEU A 53 -4.55 -18.89 -1.55
C LEU A 53 -3.13 -18.78 -2.13
N ASP A 54 -2.54 -17.59 -2.11
CA ASP A 54 -1.14 -17.35 -2.49
C ASP A 54 -0.17 -18.09 -1.55
N ALA A 55 -0.42 -18.05 -0.24
CA ALA A 55 0.40 -18.77 0.74
C ALA A 55 0.35 -20.30 0.54
N ARG A 56 -0.77 -20.82 0.02
CA ARG A 56 -0.94 -22.23 -0.38
C ARG A 56 -0.34 -22.56 -1.75
N GLY A 57 0.17 -21.57 -2.48
CA GLY A 57 0.80 -21.77 -3.78
C GLY A 57 -0.19 -21.93 -4.93
N ALA A 58 -1.39 -21.36 -4.84
CA ALA A 58 -2.32 -21.33 -5.96
C ALA A 58 -1.73 -20.53 -7.13
N GLY A 59 -1.30 -21.23 -8.20
CA GLY A 59 -0.64 -20.64 -9.38
C GLY A 59 -1.33 -19.37 -9.92
N PRO A 60 -2.65 -19.37 -10.17
CA PRO A 60 -3.36 -18.19 -10.68
C PRO A 60 -3.27 -16.97 -9.78
N VAL A 61 -3.23 -17.16 -8.45
CA VAL A 61 -3.14 -16.05 -7.49
C VAL A 61 -1.71 -15.52 -7.43
N MET A 62 -0.71 -16.38 -7.63
CA MET A 62 0.68 -15.97 -7.71
C MET A 62 0.95 -15.11 -8.95
N ASP A 63 0.34 -15.45 -10.09
CA ASP A 63 0.38 -14.63 -11.31
C ASP A 63 -0.34 -13.28 -11.09
N ALA A 64 -1.51 -13.31 -10.45
CA ALA A 64 -2.24 -12.10 -10.07
C ALA A 64 -1.39 -11.20 -9.17
N ARG A 65 -0.67 -11.75 -8.18
CA ARG A 65 0.24 -10.98 -7.31
C ARG A 65 1.35 -10.31 -8.13
N ILE A 66 1.94 -11.00 -9.10
CA ILE A 66 3.00 -10.44 -9.95
C ILE A 66 2.45 -9.26 -10.77
N ALA A 67 1.28 -9.45 -11.40
CA ALA A 67 0.62 -8.39 -12.16
C ALA A 67 0.28 -7.18 -11.27
N LEU A 68 -0.21 -7.44 -10.06
CA LEU A 68 -0.55 -6.43 -9.07
C LEU A 68 0.69 -5.67 -8.57
N THR A 69 1.80 -6.36 -8.37
CA THR A 69 3.07 -5.74 -7.95
C THR A 69 3.59 -4.79 -9.03
N ARG A 70 3.45 -5.15 -10.31
CA ARG A 70 3.75 -4.25 -11.44
C ARG A 70 2.81 -3.05 -11.45
N LEU A 71 1.51 -3.28 -11.30
CA LEU A 71 0.52 -2.21 -11.25
C LEU A 71 0.79 -1.24 -10.10
N ILE A 72 1.15 -1.74 -8.92
CA ILE A 72 1.55 -0.92 -7.76
C ILE A 72 2.83 -0.13 -8.07
N ALA A 73 3.79 -0.73 -8.76
CA ALA A 73 4.99 -0.03 -9.20
C ALA A 73 4.66 1.07 -10.23
N ASP A 74 3.70 0.83 -11.13
CA ASP A 74 3.25 1.80 -12.14
C ASP A 74 2.48 2.98 -11.53
N ILE A 75 1.80 2.78 -10.39
CA ILE A 75 1.21 3.87 -9.58
C ILE A 75 2.32 4.81 -9.07
N GLY A 76 3.55 4.31 -8.91
CA GLY A 76 4.74 5.09 -8.60
C GLY A 76 4.61 5.87 -7.30
N TRP A 77 4.83 7.19 -7.38
CA TRP A 77 4.85 8.07 -6.21
C TRP A 77 3.51 8.17 -5.46
N MET A 78 2.39 7.84 -6.11
CA MET A 78 1.06 7.87 -5.47
C MET A 78 0.86 6.72 -4.48
N GLN A 79 1.72 5.70 -4.48
CA GLN A 79 1.62 4.55 -3.59
C GLN A 79 1.61 4.96 -2.11
N ILE A 80 2.52 5.86 -1.71
CA ILE A 80 2.67 6.28 -0.31
C ILE A 80 1.46 7.11 0.15
N PRO A 81 1.04 8.17 -0.56
CA PRO A 81 -0.20 8.89 -0.27
C PRO A 81 -1.42 7.99 -0.12
N LEU A 82 -1.62 7.05 -1.03
CA LEU A 82 -2.74 6.11 -0.99
C LEU A 82 -2.64 5.17 0.22
N ALA A 83 -1.45 4.67 0.53
CA ALA A 83 -1.26 3.82 1.70
C ALA A 83 -1.55 4.57 3.02
N VAL A 84 -1.14 5.83 3.12
CA VAL A 84 -1.45 6.70 4.27
C VAL A 84 -2.95 6.96 4.38
N ALA A 85 -3.60 7.31 3.28
CA ALA A 85 -5.06 7.49 3.23
C ALA A 85 -5.80 6.21 3.62
N GLY A 86 -5.31 5.04 3.18
CA GLY A 86 -5.87 3.75 3.55
C GLY A 86 -5.72 3.41 5.03
N GLY A 87 -4.57 3.75 5.62
CA GLY A 87 -4.37 3.65 7.07
C GLY A 87 -5.35 4.54 7.86
N ALA A 88 -5.55 5.78 7.42
CA ALA A 88 -6.52 6.69 8.03
C ALA A 88 -7.96 6.16 7.91
N TRP A 89 -8.33 5.61 6.75
CA TRP A 89 -9.64 5.00 6.53
C TRP A 89 -9.87 3.76 7.38
N LEU A 90 -8.86 2.89 7.52
CA LEU A 90 -8.90 1.74 8.42
C LEU A 90 -9.02 2.14 9.90
N ALA A 91 -8.42 3.26 10.30
CA ALA A 91 -8.60 3.83 11.63
C ALA A 91 -10.01 4.44 11.83
N GLY A 92 -10.82 4.51 10.78
CA GLY A 92 -12.17 5.10 10.81
C GLY A 92 -12.19 6.61 10.74
N LEU A 93 -11.11 7.23 10.28
CA LEU A 93 -11.09 8.66 10.02
C LEU A 93 -11.91 8.94 8.75
N THR A 94 -13.10 9.48 8.94
CA THR A 94 -14.01 9.90 7.87
C THR A 94 -14.17 11.42 7.90
N PRO A 95 -13.11 12.19 7.56
CA PRO A 95 -13.22 13.63 7.45
C PRO A 95 -14.29 14.00 6.41
N ASP A 96 -14.89 15.18 6.59
CA ASP A 96 -15.76 15.77 5.58
C ASP A 96 -15.02 15.97 4.25
N VAL A 97 -15.78 16.17 3.17
CA VAL A 97 -15.23 16.27 1.80
C VAL A 97 -14.20 17.39 1.68
N GLY A 98 -14.40 18.53 2.34
CA GLY A 98 -13.46 19.65 2.33
C GLY A 98 -12.13 19.25 2.96
N THR A 99 -12.18 18.66 4.15
CA THR A 99 -10.99 18.17 4.85
C THR A 99 -10.27 17.06 4.06
N ARG A 100 -10.99 16.18 3.36
CA ARG A 100 -10.40 15.16 2.46
C ARG A 100 -9.65 15.78 1.30
N LEU A 101 -10.21 16.79 0.65
CA LEU A 101 -9.58 17.47 -0.47
C LEU A 101 -8.30 18.21 -0.03
N VAL A 102 -8.35 18.88 1.12
CA VAL A 102 -7.16 19.53 1.71
C VAL A 102 -6.09 18.50 2.03
N LEU A 103 -6.45 17.38 2.68
CA LEU A 103 -5.50 16.30 2.98
C LEU A 103 -4.92 15.68 1.71
N ALA A 104 -5.73 15.44 0.68
CA ALA A 104 -5.28 14.92 -0.60
C ALA A 104 -4.29 15.89 -1.27
N ALA A 105 -4.58 17.19 -1.25
CA ALA A 105 -3.70 18.22 -1.78
C ALA A 105 -2.37 18.29 -1.01
N VAL A 106 -2.40 18.22 0.32
CA VAL A 106 -1.19 18.19 1.16
C VAL A 106 -0.36 16.93 0.86
N LEU A 107 -0.99 15.75 0.82
CA LEU A 107 -0.31 14.49 0.50
C LEU A 107 0.31 14.51 -0.90
N ALA A 108 -0.40 15.04 -1.90
CA ALA A 108 0.12 15.18 -3.25
C ALA A 108 1.28 16.18 -3.32
N THR A 109 1.19 17.30 -2.60
CA THR A 109 2.25 18.32 -2.54
C THR A 109 3.49 17.76 -1.87
N VAL A 110 3.35 17.10 -0.71
CA VAL A 110 4.47 16.47 0.00
C VAL A 110 5.11 15.39 -0.87
N ALA A 111 4.31 14.51 -1.48
CA ALA A 111 4.84 13.45 -2.33
C ALA A 111 5.53 14.03 -3.59
N GLY A 112 4.98 15.07 -4.19
CA GLY A 112 5.60 15.79 -5.30
C GLY A 112 6.93 16.46 -4.89
N LEU A 113 6.97 17.08 -3.71
CA LEU A 113 8.21 17.66 -3.16
C LEU A 113 9.27 16.60 -2.89
N PHE A 114 8.90 15.45 -2.31
CA PHE A 114 9.84 14.34 -2.11
C PHE A 114 10.34 13.75 -3.43
N HIS A 115 9.52 13.75 -4.47
CA HIS A 115 9.92 13.29 -5.80
C HIS A 115 10.87 14.27 -6.50
N LEU A 116 10.63 15.57 -6.33
CA LEU A 116 11.41 16.64 -6.97
C LEU A 116 12.63 17.07 -6.14
N ALA A 117 12.68 16.73 -4.85
CA ALA A 117 13.83 17.00 -4.01
C ALA A 117 15.04 16.21 -4.52
N PRO A 118 16.15 16.86 -4.86
CA PRO A 118 17.40 16.17 -5.15
C PRO A 118 17.73 15.33 -3.92
N SER A 119 17.84 14.02 -4.11
CA SER A 119 18.32 13.13 -3.06
C SER A 119 19.73 13.58 -2.72
N ALA A 120 19.91 14.30 -1.62
CA ALA A 120 21.23 14.67 -1.14
C ALA A 120 22.03 13.37 -1.00
N PRO A 121 23.18 13.21 -1.68
CA PRO A 121 23.97 12.01 -1.54
C PRO A 121 24.30 11.85 -0.05
N ALA A 122 24.00 10.68 0.50
CA ALA A 122 24.41 10.34 1.86
C ALA A 122 25.92 10.61 1.97
N PRO A 123 26.40 11.24 3.06
CA PRO A 123 27.83 11.49 3.22
C PRO A 123 28.52 10.14 3.11
N ALA A 124 29.35 9.99 2.06
CA ALA A 124 30.23 8.86 1.92
C ALA A 124 31.10 8.87 3.18
N GLY A 125 30.82 7.96 4.11
CA GLY A 125 31.63 7.73 5.28
C GLY A 125 33.04 7.42 4.80
N GLY A 126 33.87 8.45 4.79
CA GLY A 126 35.27 8.35 4.40
C GLY A 126 35.97 7.42 5.37
N ASN A 127 36.61 6.41 4.81
CA ASN A 127 37.66 5.67 5.49
C ASN A 127 38.77 6.64 5.88
N SER A 128 39.03 6.74 7.19
CA SER A 128 40.35 7.05 7.74
C SER A 128 40.49 6.34 9.07
#